data_AF-A0A928ZAH7-F1
#
_entry.id   AF-A0A928ZAH7-F1
#
_cell.length_a   1.000
_cell.length_b   1.000
_cell.length_c   1.000
_cell.angle_alpha   90.00
_cell.angle_beta   90.00
_cell.angle_gamma   90.00
#
_symmetry.space_group_name_H-M   'P 1'
#
loop_
_entity.id
_entity.type
_entity.pdbx_description
1 polymer ?
#
loop_
_entity_poly.entity_id
_entity_poly.type
_entity_poly.pdbx_seq_one_letter_code
_entity_poly.pdbx_strand_id
1 'polypeptide(L)'
;MIYFLSTEVNKHPFRNYLKDWGLNLILQVNFITYEQIIRYKYIPYGTYIFSDVEFLTPVQAEEVAKIWQRLSTIKNLRLLNHPLLSMKRYELLRTLYYHGSNEFNVYHLDEYDDDKIPNKFPVFLRVTNDHQGPTTQLLNTREELDRVINELSRQGKSKENRMITEYSDTSDDSGIFRKYSALIIGERIIPFSMFLGFSWMLKNSGNAQTEKAKKMRNLEETEYLETNPHESELRKIFQTARINYGRIDYSVLAGKIQTWEINSNPAGFTTEQSNQDCLVFGMPIHKYLSKEMKLAFEEIDCQTEYTKPIKISTEFENVDLKFPMVNHKKLKLLCLALLPYPYKTYHYRLLRKVQIRKLQTLLVSLNRKVIDSPGHNEVITKDRRLRL
;
A
#
# COMPACT_ATOMS: atom_id res chain seq x y z
N MET A 1 12.45 -11.00 -12.36
CA MET A 1 12.38 -9.64 -11.76
C MET A 1 10.95 -9.29 -11.37
N ILE A 2 10.76 -8.58 -10.25
CA ILE A 2 9.47 -8.13 -9.74
C ILE A 2 9.30 -6.61 -9.97
N TYR A 3 8.10 -6.19 -10.33
CA TYR A 3 7.69 -4.81 -10.52
C TYR A 3 6.57 -4.46 -9.55
N PHE A 4 6.89 -3.64 -8.55
CA PHE A 4 5.95 -3.17 -7.54
C PHE A 4 5.32 -1.86 -7.99
N LEU A 5 4.01 -1.87 -8.22
CA LEU A 5 3.23 -0.73 -8.70
C LEU A 5 2.41 -0.10 -7.60
N SER A 6 2.52 1.21 -7.39
CA SER A 6 1.75 1.99 -6.39
C SER A 6 1.50 3.41 -6.92
N THR A 7 0.61 4.17 -6.30
CA THR A 7 0.48 5.60 -6.59
C THR A 7 1.72 6.38 -6.15
N GLU A 8 1.99 7.51 -6.81
CA GLU A 8 3.12 8.35 -6.41
C GLU A 8 2.89 9.05 -5.06
N VAL A 9 1.63 9.27 -4.68
CA VAL A 9 1.26 9.90 -3.39
C VAL A 9 1.52 8.97 -2.21
N ASN A 10 1.29 7.65 -2.37
CA ASN A 10 1.46 6.68 -1.29
C ASN A 10 2.59 5.66 -1.55
N LYS A 11 3.65 6.06 -2.26
CA LYS A 11 4.84 5.23 -2.54
C LYS A 11 5.73 4.89 -1.32
N HIS A 12 5.47 5.52 -0.18
CA HIS A 12 6.37 5.50 0.98
C HIS A 12 6.44 4.16 1.72
N PRO A 13 5.33 3.42 1.92
CA PRO A 13 5.34 2.16 2.69
C PRO A 13 6.35 1.15 2.16
N PHE A 14 6.23 0.76 0.89
CA PHE A 14 7.14 -0.21 0.29
C PHE A 14 8.57 0.33 0.12
N ARG A 15 8.75 1.63 -0.12
CA ARG A 15 10.08 2.25 -0.18
C ARG A 15 10.79 2.26 1.17
N ASN A 16 10.05 2.33 2.27
CA ASN A 16 10.63 2.23 3.60
C ASN A 16 11.02 0.78 3.90
N TYR A 17 10.18 -0.19 3.54
CA TYR A 17 10.55 -1.61 3.57
C TYR A 17 11.87 -1.89 2.85
N LEU A 18 12.03 -1.47 1.59
CA LEU A 18 13.25 -1.70 0.81
C LEU A 18 14.51 -1.00 1.36
N LYS A 19 14.36 0.02 2.22
CA LYS A 19 15.49 0.70 2.88
C LYS A 19 15.93 0.03 4.17
N ASP A 20 15.07 -0.81 4.74
CA ASP A 20 15.27 -1.45 6.03
C ASP A 20 15.22 -2.99 5.84
N TRP A 21 14.08 -3.62 6.13
CA TRP A 21 13.96 -5.09 6.11
C TRP A 21 14.17 -5.73 4.74
N GLY A 22 13.90 -5.00 3.65
CA GLY A 22 13.95 -5.50 2.27
C GLY A 22 15.25 -5.15 1.53
N LEU A 23 16.32 -4.76 2.21
CA LEU A 23 17.59 -4.37 1.57
C LEU A 23 18.15 -5.46 0.64
N ASN A 24 17.96 -6.72 0.98
CA ASN A 24 18.33 -7.89 0.18
C ASN A 24 17.51 -8.07 -1.11
N LEU A 25 16.32 -7.45 -1.19
CA LEU A 25 15.43 -7.52 -2.36
C LEU A 25 15.63 -6.35 -3.34
N ILE A 26 16.50 -5.38 -3.04
CA ILE A 26 16.65 -4.16 -3.84
C ILE A 26 17.09 -4.42 -5.29
N LEU A 27 17.71 -5.57 -5.56
CA LEU A 27 18.11 -6.00 -6.90
C LEU A 27 17.04 -6.83 -7.62
N GLN A 28 16.06 -7.36 -6.89
CA GLN A 28 14.99 -8.23 -7.40
C GLN A 28 13.66 -7.50 -7.60
N VAL A 29 13.44 -6.40 -6.87
CA VAL A 29 12.19 -5.63 -6.93
C VAL A 29 12.44 -4.22 -7.44
N ASN A 30 11.77 -3.86 -8.53
CA ASN A 30 11.75 -2.50 -9.06
C ASN A 30 10.44 -1.81 -8.72
N PHE A 31 10.53 -0.66 -8.08
CA PHE A 31 9.38 0.18 -7.78
C PHE A 31 9.07 1.12 -8.96
N ILE A 32 7.83 1.07 -9.47
CA ILE A 32 7.34 1.92 -10.56
C ILE A 32 5.99 2.49 -10.11
N THR A 33 5.71 3.78 -10.34
CA THR A 33 4.37 4.30 -10.00
C THR A 33 3.39 4.18 -11.16
N TYR A 34 2.09 4.24 -10.85
CA TYR A 34 1.05 4.26 -11.88
C TYR A 34 1.22 5.44 -12.85
N GLU A 35 1.60 6.61 -12.35
CA GLU A 35 1.92 7.80 -13.15
C GLU A 35 3.12 7.56 -14.09
N GLN A 36 4.06 6.67 -13.72
CA GLN A 36 5.18 6.34 -14.59
C GLN A 36 4.79 5.28 -15.63
N ILE A 37 4.21 4.15 -15.19
CA ILE A 37 3.96 3.00 -16.06
C ILE A 37 2.93 3.30 -17.16
N ILE A 38 1.94 4.15 -16.88
CA ILE A 38 0.95 4.60 -17.87
C ILE A 38 1.60 5.35 -19.05
N ARG A 39 2.81 5.89 -18.86
CA ARG A 39 3.57 6.61 -19.91
C ARG A 39 4.60 5.73 -20.60
N TYR A 40 4.71 4.46 -20.21
CA TYR A 40 5.65 3.53 -20.82
C TYR A 40 5.06 2.89 -22.08
N LYS A 41 5.73 3.08 -23.21
CA LYS A 41 5.40 2.38 -24.46
C LYS A 41 5.75 0.89 -24.41
N TYR A 42 6.80 0.56 -23.66
CA TYR A 42 7.27 -0.79 -23.44
C TYR A 42 7.58 -0.99 -21.96
N ILE A 43 7.23 -2.15 -21.43
CA ILE A 43 7.65 -2.58 -20.10
C ILE A 43 8.48 -3.85 -20.16
N PRO A 44 9.36 -4.05 -19.18
CA PRO A 44 10.04 -5.32 -19.02
C PRO A 44 9.08 -6.49 -18.81
N TYR A 45 9.62 -7.70 -18.91
CA TYR A 45 8.90 -8.91 -18.56
C TYR A 45 9.20 -9.28 -17.10
N GLY A 46 8.21 -9.77 -16.36
CA GLY A 46 8.41 -10.18 -14.97
C GLY A 46 7.12 -10.35 -14.18
N THR A 47 7.23 -10.33 -12.86
CA THR A 47 6.06 -10.38 -11.97
C THR A 47 5.60 -8.96 -11.66
N TYR A 48 4.31 -8.68 -11.75
CA TYR A 48 3.74 -7.36 -11.45
C TYR A 48 2.82 -7.43 -10.23
N ILE A 49 3.05 -6.53 -9.28
CA ILE A 49 2.22 -6.38 -8.09
C ILE A 49 1.47 -5.05 -8.22
N PHE A 50 0.16 -5.12 -8.42
CA PHE A 50 -0.72 -3.95 -8.42
C PHE A 50 -1.14 -3.65 -6.98
N SER A 51 -0.33 -2.85 -6.30
CA SER A 51 -0.61 -2.41 -4.93
C SER A 51 -1.30 -1.05 -4.93
N ASP A 52 -1.71 -0.59 -3.75
CA ASP A 52 -2.21 0.76 -3.53
C ASP A 52 -3.48 1.08 -4.35
N VAL A 53 -4.28 0.04 -4.62
CA VAL A 53 -5.50 0.13 -5.45
C VAL A 53 -6.60 0.94 -4.76
N GLU A 54 -6.52 1.08 -3.44
CA GLU A 54 -7.41 1.89 -2.62
C GLU A 54 -7.24 3.39 -2.89
N PHE A 55 -6.05 3.82 -3.36
CA PHE A 55 -5.73 5.22 -3.66
C PHE A 55 -6.00 5.62 -5.12
N LEU A 56 -6.41 4.68 -5.97
CA LEU A 56 -6.82 4.98 -7.34
C LEU A 56 -8.27 5.52 -7.35
N THR A 57 -8.48 6.65 -8.05
CA THR A 57 -9.84 7.08 -8.42
C THR A 57 -10.47 6.05 -9.37
N PRO A 58 -11.81 6.02 -9.53
CA PRO A 58 -12.46 5.10 -10.46
C PRO A 58 -11.88 5.15 -11.88
N VAL A 59 -11.69 6.36 -12.42
CA VAL A 59 -11.09 6.58 -13.75
C VAL A 59 -9.64 6.08 -13.80
N GLN A 60 -8.85 6.34 -12.75
CA GLN A 60 -7.47 5.84 -12.69
C GLN A 60 -7.43 4.30 -12.62
N ALA A 61 -8.32 3.68 -11.86
CA ALA A 61 -8.39 2.23 -11.72
C ALA A 61 -8.74 1.55 -13.05
N GLU A 62 -9.65 2.13 -13.84
CA GLU A 62 -9.95 1.66 -15.20
C GLU A 62 -8.74 1.72 -16.13
N GLU A 63 -7.98 2.82 -16.10
CA GLU A 63 -6.77 2.95 -16.93
C GLU A 63 -5.68 1.96 -16.53
N VAL A 64 -5.49 1.74 -15.23
CA VAL A 64 -4.53 0.75 -14.71
C VAL A 64 -5.01 -0.67 -15.02
N ALA A 65 -6.31 -0.94 -15.01
CA ALA A 65 -6.86 -2.24 -15.40
C ALA A 65 -6.60 -2.59 -16.87
N LYS A 66 -6.57 -1.60 -17.78
CA LYS A 66 -6.16 -1.84 -19.18
C LYS A 66 -4.72 -2.34 -19.29
N ILE A 67 -3.82 -1.84 -18.44
CA ILE A 67 -2.44 -2.35 -18.35
C ILE A 67 -2.46 -3.80 -17.87
N TRP A 68 -3.18 -4.05 -16.77
CA TRP A 68 -3.33 -5.39 -16.19
C TRP A 68 -3.84 -6.40 -17.23
N GLN A 69 -4.91 -6.06 -17.95
CA GLN A 69 -5.54 -6.92 -18.96
C GLN A 69 -4.59 -7.25 -20.11
N ARG A 70 -3.74 -6.31 -20.52
CA ARG A 70 -2.74 -6.59 -21.56
C ARG A 70 -1.67 -7.53 -21.06
N LEU A 71 -1.19 -7.31 -19.84
CA LEU A 71 -0.20 -8.20 -19.25
C LEU A 71 -0.75 -9.60 -19.04
N SER A 72 -2.04 -9.76 -18.71
CA SER A 72 -2.64 -11.08 -18.49
C SER A 72 -2.72 -11.93 -19.76
N THR A 73 -2.64 -11.33 -20.95
CA THR A 73 -2.55 -12.08 -22.23
C THR A 73 -1.18 -12.71 -22.49
N ILE A 74 -0.15 -12.28 -21.77
CA ILE A 74 1.22 -12.75 -21.98
C ILE A 74 1.45 -13.98 -21.10
N LYS A 75 1.78 -15.12 -21.73
CA LYS A 75 2.09 -16.36 -21.03
C LYS A 75 3.23 -16.17 -20.04
N ASN A 76 3.15 -16.86 -18.91
CA ASN A 76 4.17 -16.94 -17.86
C ASN A 76 4.50 -15.60 -17.15
N LEU A 77 3.70 -14.53 -17.36
CA LEU A 77 3.69 -13.38 -16.46
C LEU A 77 2.82 -13.70 -15.24
N ARG A 78 3.28 -13.27 -14.07
CA ARG A 78 2.52 -13.37 -12.83
C ARG A 78 2.02 -11.98 -12.45
N LEU A 79 0.71 -11.84 -12.27
CA LEU A 79 0.07 -10.58 -11.85
C LEU A 79 -0.59 -10.80 -10.50
N LEU A 80 -0.22 -9.99 -9.52
CA LEU A 80 -0.81 -9.99 -8.19
C LEU A 80 -1.73 -8.78 -8.07
N ASN A 81 -2.94 -9.05 -7.60
CA ASN A 81 -4.06 -8.12 -7.46
C ASN A 81 -4.58 -7.60 -8.81
N HIS A 82 -5.89 -7.48 -8.94
CA HIS A 82 -6.54 -6.81 -10.06
C HIS A 82 -6.99 -5.40 -9.63
N PRO A 83 -6.69 -4.32 -10.37
CA PRO A 83 -7.01 -2.95 -9.96
C PRO A 83 -8.50 -2.67 -9.67
N LEU A 84 -9.39 -3.39 -10.36
CA LEU A 84 -10.85 -3.26 -10.22
C LEU A 84 -11.54 -4.40 -9.46
N LEU A 85 -10.90 -5.57 -9.34
CA LEU A 85 -11.56 -6.75 -8.74
C LEU A 85 -11.05 -7.03 -7.33
N SER A 86 -9.87 -6.54 -6.96
CA SER A 86 -9.41 -6.67 -5.57
C SER A 86 -10.38 -5.91 -4.67
N MET A 87 -11.00 -6.62 -3.72
CA MET A 87 -11.94 -6.01 -2.80
C MET A 87 -11.19 -5.02 -1.91
N LYS A 88 -11.68 -3.77 -1.92
CA LYS A 88 -11.25 -2.77 -0.95
C LYS A 88 -11.93 -3.05 0.39
N ARG A 89 -11.52 -2.31 1.42
CA ARG A 89 -12.01 -2.47 2.80
C ARG A 89 -13.54 -2.58 2.89
N TYR A 90 -14.28 -1.63 2.35
CA TYR A 90 -15.73 -1.62 2.48
C TYR A 90 -16.39 -2.87 1.85
N GLU A 91 -16.05 -3.17 0.59
CA GLU A 91 -16.58 -4.33 -0.14
C GLU A 91 -16.28 -5.64 0.60
N LEU A 92 -15.05 -5.81 1.09
CA LEU A 92 -14.67 -6.99 1.85
C LEU A 92 -15.48 -7.12 3.13
N LEU A 93 -15.56 -6.06 3.95
CA LEU A 93 -16.25 -6.12 5.24
C LEU A 93 -17.75 -6.40 5.09
N ARG A 94 -18.41 -5.77 4.09
CA ARG A 94 -19.82 -6.09 3.76
C ARG A 94 -19.97 -7.54 3.33
N THR A 95 -19.09 -8.03 2.47
CA THR A 95 -19.13 -9.42 1.99
C THR A 95 -18.97 -10.42 3.13
N LEU A 96 -18.00 -10.18 4.04
CA LEU A 96 -17.76 -11.04 5.19
C LEU A 96 -18.93 -11.03 6.17
N TYR A 97 -19.60 -9.89 6.37
CA TYR A 97 -20.82 -9.81 7.17
C TYR A 97 -21.96 -10.63 6.55
N TYR A 98 -22.22 -10.46 5.25
CA TYR A 98 -23.29 -11.22 4.57
C TYR A 98 -23.06 -12.72 4.54
N HIS A 99 -21.80 -13.17 4.54
CA HIS A 99 -21.44 -14.58 4.65
C HIS A 99 -21.35 -15.08 6.10
N GLY A 100 -21.62 -14.23 7.10
CA GLY A 100 -21.55 -14.59 8.53
C GLY A 100 -20.14 -14.87 9.04
N SER A 101 -19.11 -14.43 8.32
CA SER A 101 -17.71 -14.51 8.78
C SER A 101 -17.39 -13.39 9.77
N ASN A 102 -17.86 -12.17 9.50
CA ASN A 102 -17.85 -11.07 10.46
C ASN A 102 -19.19 -10.96 11.18
N GLU A 103 -19.17 -10.72 12.49
CA GLU A 103 -20.36 -10.55 13.35
C GLU A 103 -20.88 -9.08 13.39
N PHE A 104 -20.18 -8.20 12.68
CA PHE A 104 -20.46 -6.77 12.60
C PHE A 104 -20.56 -6.30 11.14
N ASN A 105 -21.38 -5.28 10.92
CA ASN A 105 -21.59 -4.69 9.61
C ASN A 105 -20.89 -3.32 9.47
N VAL A 106 -20.74 -2.85 8.23
CA VAL A 106 -20.29 -1.50 7.89
C VAL A 106 -21.30 -0.83 6.98
N TYR A 107 -21.35 0.50 6.93
CA TYR A 107 -22.28 1.24 6.09
C TYR A 107 -21.57 2.45 5.50
N HIS A 108 -21.82 2.78 4.23
CA HIS A 108 -21.34 4.04 3.69
C HIS A 108 -22.06 5.21 4.37
N LEU A 109 -21.32 6.28 4.69
CA LEU A 109 -21.89 7.41 5.42
C LEU A 109 -22.82 8.27 4.56
N ASP A 110 -22.66 8.24 3.24
CA ASP A 110 -23.53 8.93 2.27
C ASP A 110 -24.86 8.19 2.03
N GLU A 111 -24.91 6.89 2.34
CA GLU A 111 -26.14 6.09 2.35
C GLU A 111 -26.92 6.16 3.66
N TYR A 112 -26.41 6.85 4.69
CA TYR A 112 -27.08 6.94 5.98
C TYR A 112 -28.30 7.86 5.92
N ASP A 113 -29.48 7.27 6.10
CA ASP A 113 -30.79 7.90 6.16
C ASP A 113 -31.73 7.13 7.12
N ASP A 114 -33.01 7.48 7.14
CA ASP A 114 -34.02 6.83 8.00
C ASP A 114 -34.23 5.34 7.67
N ASP A 115 -33.92 4.89 6.45
CA ASP A 115 -34.12 3.52 5.98
C ASP A 115 -32.83 2.67 6.11
N LYS A 116 -31.66 3.30 6.22
CA LYS A 116 -30.34 2.66 6.26
C LYS A 116 -29.55 3.03 7.51
N ILE A 117 -30.02 2.52 8.64
CA ILE A 117 -29.42 2.73 9.98
C ILE A 117 -28.62 1.48 10.39
N PRO A 118 -27.50 1.62 11.11
CA PRO A 118 -26.85 0.48 11.74
C PRO A 118 -27.80 -0.32 12.63
N ASN A 119 -27.77 -1.64 12.50
CA ASN A 119 -28.62 -2.53 13.29
C ASN A 119 -28.16 -2.64 14.75
N LYS A 120 -26.88 -2.35 15.01
CA LYS A 120 -26.25 -2.46 16.32
C LYS A 120 -25.50 -1.18 16.66
N PHE A 121 -25.63 -0.78 17.91
CA PHE A 121 -24.77 0.21 18.55
C PHE A 121 -24.00 -0.48 19.69
N PRO A 122 -22.77 -0.02 20.01
CA PRO A 122 -22.14 1.19 19.52
C PRO A 122 -21.58 1.09 18.09
N VAL A 123 -21.31 2.24 17.48
CA VAL A 123 -20.66 2.38 16.17
C VAL A 123 -19.52 3.39 16.23
N PHE A 124 -18.66 3.41 15.22
CA PHE A 124 -17.67 4.47 15.05
C PHE A 124 -17.52 4.83 13.57
N LEU A 125 -17.06 6.06 13.30
CA LEU A 125 -16.78 6.51 11.95
C LEU A 125 -15.31 6.30 11.61
N ARG A 126 -15.03 5.96 10.36
CA ARG A 126 -13.67 5.96 9.81
C ARG A 126 -13.65 6.31 8.33
N VAL A 127 -12.48 6.71 7.84
CA VAL A 127 -12.24 6.86 6.40
C VAL A 127 -11.99 5.47 5.80
N THR A 128 -12.59 5.21 4.64
CA THR A 128 -12.58 3.92 3.94
C THR A 128 -11.20 3.54 3.42
N ASN A 129 -10.40 4.52 2.97
CA ASN A 129 -9.13 4.29 2.26
C ASN A 129 -7.88 4.85 2.99
N ASP A 130 -8.00 5.26 4.26
CA ASP A 130 -6.82 5.67 5.05
C ASP A 130 -6.37 4.59 6.04
N HIS A 131 -5.25 4.85 6.69
CA HIS A 131 -4.71 4.01 7.77
C HIS A 131 -4.76 4.71 9.12
N GLN A 132 -5.55 5.79 9.29
CA GLN A 132 -5.49 6.62 10.50
C GLN A 132 -6.27 6.04 11.68
N GLY A 133 -7.20 5.13 11.41
CA GLY A 133 -8.05 4.51 12.41
C GLY A 133 -9.41 5.21 12.49
N PRO A 134 -10.15 5.05 13.59
CA PRO A 134 -11.45 5.69 13.77
C PRO A 134 -11.30 7.21 13.89
N THR A 135 -12.23 7.94 13.29
CA THR A 135 -12.33 9.40 13.35
C THR A 135 -13.21 9.89 14.51
N THR A 136 -13.83 8.96 15.24
CA THR A 136 -14.66 9.21 16.42
C THR A 136 -14.31 8.22 17.52
N GLN A 137 -14.75 8.49 18.75
CA GLN A 137 -14.92 7.44 19.76
C GLN A 137 -16.14 6.55 19.40
N LEU A 138 -16.45 5.59 20.26
CA LEU A 138 -17.69 4.82 20.19
C LEU A 138 -18.89 5.76 20.39
N LEU A 139 -19.82 5.68 19.46
CA LEU A 139 -21.11 6.37 19.46
C LEU A 139 -22.15 5.33 19.85
N ASN A 140 -22.82 5.51 20.97
CA ASN A 140 -23.68 4.50 21.60
C ASN A 140 -25.13 4.56 21.13
N THR A 141 -25.50 5.65 20.46
CA THR A 141 -26.89 5.91 20.06
C THR A 141 -26.97 6.54 18.68
N ARG A 142 -28.15 6.44 18.08
CA ARG A 142 -28.47 7.11 16.82
C ARG A 142 -28.31 8.63 16.95
N GLU A 143 -28.74 9.20 18.07
CA GLU A 143 -28.66 10.63 18.34
C GLU A 143 -27.22 11.14 18.46
N GLU A 144 -26.30 10.31 18.96
CA GLU A 144 -24.86 10.60 18.93
C GLU A 144 -24.31 10.59 17.49
N LEU A 145 -24.70 9.60 16.69
CA LEU A 145 -24.32 9.51 15.28
C LEU A 145 -24.83 10.70 14.46
N ASP A 146 -26.11 11.05 14.60
CA ASP A 146 -26.74 12.17 13.91
C ASP A 146 -26.03 13.50 14.22
N ARG A 147 -25.69 13.73 15.49
CA ARG A 147 -24.92 14.92 15.92
C ARG A 147 -23.56 15.00 15.23
N VAL A 148 -22.83 13.88 15.16
CA VAL A 148 -21.52 13.83 14.49
C VAL A 148 -21.65 14.08 12.99
N ILE A 149 -22.66 13.51 12.33
CA ILE A 149 -22.89 13.69 10.89
C ILE A 149 -23.26 15.14 10.56
N ASN A 150 -24.10 15.77 11.38
CA ASN A 150 -24.46 17.17 11.23
C ASN A 150 -23.25 18.08 11.41
N GLU A 151 -22.37 17.79 12.37
CA GLU A 151 -21.14 18.54 12.57
C GLU A 151 -20.14 18.38 11.40
N LEU A 152 -20.00 17.17 10.85
CA LEU A 152 -19.19 16.95 9.64
C LEU A 152 -19.68 17.81 8.47
N SER A 153 -21.00 17.86 8.28
CA SER A 153 -21.65 18.66 7.24
C SER A 153 -21.41 20.15 7.46
N ARG A 154 -21.56 20.64 8.70
CA ARG A 154 -21.29 22.04 9.08
C ARG A 154 -19.84 22.45 8.86
N GLN A 155 -18.90 21.50 9.02
CA GLN A 155 -17.47 21.70 8.76
C GLN A 155 -17.10 21.60 7.27
N GLY A 156 -18.05 21.36 6.38
CA GLY A 156 -17.79 21.16 4.94
C GLY A 156 -16.99 19.89 4.65
N LYS A 157 -16.98 18.91 5.56
CA LYS A 157 -16.30 17.63 5.35
C LYS A 157 -17.21 16.70 4.55
N SER A 158 -16.69 16.18 3.44
CA SER A 158 -17.43 15.21 2.64
C SER A 158 -17.76 13.94 3.43
N LYS A 159 -18.98 13.44 3.21
CA LYS A 159 -19.42 12.10 3.65
C LYS A 159 -18.82 11.00 2.76
N GLU A 160 -18.45 11.35 1.53
CA GLU A 160 -17.82 10.44 0.58
C GLU A 160 -16.54 9.85 1.20
N ASN A 161 -16.31 8.56 0.94
CA ASN A 161 -15.18 7.80 1.48
C ASN A 161 -15.17 7.66 3.01
N ARG A 162 -16.27 7.91 3.71
CA ARG A 162 -16.43 7.58 5.12
C ARG A 162 -17.38 6.39 5.28
N MET A 163 -17.15 5.61 6.33
CA MET A 163 -18.02 4.51 6.69
C MET A 163 -18.31 4.51 8.18
N ILE A 164 -19.53 4.11 8.50
CA ILE A 164 -19.97 3.71 9.83
C ILE A 164 -19.56 2.25 10.00
N THR A 165 -18.98 1.90 11.14
CA THR A 165 -18.61 0.52 11.48
C THR A 165 -19.28 0.16 12.80
N GLU A 166 -20.05 -0.92 12.80
CA GLU A 166 -20.57 -1.51 14.03
C GLU A 166 -19.41 -1.98 14.89
N TYR A 167 -19.47 -1.66 16.18
CA TYR A 167 -18.50 -2.15 17.14
C TYR A 167 -18.74 -3.65 17.39
N SER A 168 -17.65 -4.41 17.39
CA SER A 168 -17.64 -5.80 17.86
C SER A 168 -16.64 -5.90 19.00
N ASP A 169 -17.13 -6.26 20.19
CA ASP A 169 -16.26 -6.52 21.33
C ASP A 169 -15.55 -7.85 21.12
N THR A 170 -14.22 -7.78 20.97
CA THR A 170 -13.36 -8.94 20.76
C THR A 170 -12.39 -9.15 21.91
N SER A 171 -12.69 -8.54 23.06
CA SER A 171 -11.95 -8.79 24.29
C SER A 171 -12.22 -10.19 24.83
N ASP A 172 -11.25 -10.74 25.54
CA ASP A 172 -11.44 -11.97 26.32
C ASP A 172 -12.15 -11.68 27.66
N ASP A 173 -12.36 -12.72 28.46
CA ASP A 173 -12.99 -12.61 29.78
C ASP A 173 -12.23 -11.70 30.77
N SER A 174 -10.99 -11.32 30.45
CA SER A 174 -10.18 -10.37 31.20
C SER A 174 -10.22 -8.94 30.64
N GLY A 175 -11.05 -8.68 29.62
CA GLY A 175 -11.17 -7.39 28.95
C GLY A 175 -9.96 -7.07 28.05
N ILE A 176 -9.19 -8.08 27.63
CA ILE A 176 -8.00 -7.89 26.80
C ILE A 176 -8.35 -8.07 25.32
N PHE A 177 -8.10 -7.03 24.54
CA PHE A 177 -8.22 -7.03 23.09
C PHE A 177 -6.94 -7.54 22.44
N ARG A 178 -7.10 -8.33 21.38
CA ARG A 178 -6.01 -8.80 20.50
C ARG A 178 -6.27 -8.37 19.07
N LYS A 179 -5.26 -7.77 18.45
CA LYS A 179 -5.24 -7.46 17.03
C LYS A 179 -4.06 -8.17 16.39
N TYR A 180 -4.38 -9.08 15.47
CA TYR A 180 -3.43 -9.80 14.66
C TYR A 180 -3.28 -9.11 13.31
N SER A 181 -2.13 -9.32 12.69
CA SER A 181 -1.85 -8.92 11.32
C SER A 181 -1.16 -10.05 10.57
N ALA A 182 -1.54 -10.24 9.31
CA ALA A 182 -0.93 -11.21 8.42
C ALA A 182 -0.75 -10.62 7.01
N LEU A 183 0.32 -11.02 6.33
CA LEU A 183 0.59 -10.67 4.95
C LEU A 183 0.20 -11.83 4.03
N ILE A 184 -0.21 -11.52 2.81
CA ILE A 184 -0.20 -12.47 1.70
C ILE A 184 0.79 -11.98 0.65
N ILE A 185 1.62 -12.89 0.14
CA ILE A 185 2.53 -12.65 -0.99
C ILE A 185 2.49 -13.90 -1.88
N GLY A 186 1.77 -13.83 -2.99
CA GLY A 186 1.47 -14.99 -3.82
C GLY A 186 0.62 -15.99 -3.06
N GLU A 187 1.16 -17.17 -2.82
CA GLU A 187 0.48 -18.26 -2.10
C GLU A 187 0.85 -18.34 -0.61
N ARG A 188 1.86 -17.57 -0.16
CA ARG A 188 2.31 -17.57 1.23
C ARG A 188 1.53 -16.57 2.06
N ILE A 189 1.02 -17.05 3.20
CA ILE A 189 0.49 -16.20 4.26
C ILE A 189 1.53 -16.16 5.37
N ILE A 190 1.97 -14.96 5.71
CA ILE A 190 3.04 -14.73 6.69
C ILE A 190 2.40 -14.03 7.89
N PRO A 191 2.40 -14.62 9.10
CA PRO A 191 1.96 -13.91 10.30
C PRO A 191 2.95 -12.75 10.54
N PHE A 192 2.43 -11.55 10.82
CA PHE A 192 3.24 -10.33 10.78
C PHE A 192 3.43 -9.67 12.15
N SER A 193 2.35 -9.36 12.84
CA SER A 193 2.42 -8.75 14.18
C SER A 193 1.18 -9.03 15.00
N MET A 194 1.33 -8.90 16.31
CA MET A 194 0.24 -9.08 17.27
C MET A 194 0.28 -7.98 18.33
N PHE A 195 -0.81 -7.23 18.44
CA PHE A 195 -1.00 -6.20 19.46
C PHE A 195 -2.00 -6.69 20.50
N LEU A 196 -1.74 -6.32 21.75
CA LEU A 196 -2.57 -6.62 22.91
C LEU A 196 -2.78 -5.36 23.73
N GLY A 197 -3.99 -5.17 24.27
CA GLY A 197 -4.28 -4.06 25.19
C GLY A 197 -5.68 -4.08 25.79
N PHE A 198 -5.92 -3.19 26.75
CA PHE A 198 -7.20 -3.05 27.47
C PHE A 198 -8.15 -2.03 26.82
N SER A 199 -7.78 -1.52 25.66
CA SER A 199 -8.61 -0.58 24.89
C SER A 199 -8.96 -1.24 23.57
N TRP A 200 -10.22 -1.08 23.17
CA TRP A 200 -10.71 -1.54 21.88
C TRP A 200 -9.88 -0.97 20.71
N MET A 201 -9.28 0.23 20.89
CA MET A 201 -8.40 0.82 19.89
C MET A 201 -6.91 0.75 20.23
N LEU A 202 -6.27 -0.32 19.75
CA LEU A 202 -4.86 -0.64 19.99
C LEU A 202 -3.84 0.24 19.25
N LYS A 203 -4.26 1.03 18.26
CA LYS A 203 -3.32 1.90 17.51
C LYS A 203 -2.78 3.07 18.36
N ASN A 204 -3.52 3.46 19.39
CA ASN A 204 -3.19 4.60 20.26
C ASN A 204 -2.91 4.19 21.71
N SER A 205 -2.87 2.89 22.03
CA SER A 205 -2.61 2.37 23.38
C SER A 205 -1.12 2.43 23.73
N GLY A 206 -0.54 3.62 23.57
CA GLY A 206 0.83 3.92 23.94
C GLY A 206 1.07 3.68 25.43
N ASN A 207 2.17 3.00 25.72
CA ASN A 207 3.06 3.29 26.83
C ASN A 207 2.64 2.98 28.29
N ALA A 208 1.51 2.31 28.55
CA ALA A 208 1.15 1.89 29.91
C ALA A 208 0.94 0.37 30.04
N GLN A 209 1.78 -0.45 29.40
CA GLN A 209 1.78 -1.90 29.63
C GLN A 209 2.74 -2.22 30.79
N THR A 210 2.20 -2.86 31.83
CA THR A 210 3.00 -3.45 32.90
C THR A 210 4.02 -4.45 32.33
N GLU A 211 5.13 -4.71 33.02
CA GLU A 211 6.09 -5.73 32.60
C GLU A 211 5.44 -7.11 32.40
N LYS A 212 4.39 -7.42 33.19
CA LYS A 212 3.58 -8.62 33.01
C LYS A 212 2.86 -8.63 31.66
N ALA A 213 2.20 -7.53 31.28
CA ALA A 213 1.51 -7.41 29.99
C ALA A 213 2.48 -7.48 28.80
N LYS A 214 3.68 -6.89 28.92
CA LYS A 214 4.73 -7.02 27.90
C LYS A 214 5.18 -8.47 27.72
N LYS A 215 5.43 -9.20 28.82
CA LYS A 215 5.80 -10.62 28.77
C LYS A 215 4.71 -11.48 28.13
N MET A 216 3.45 -11.26 28.52
CA MET A 216 2.30 -11.95 27.94
C MET A 216 2.20 -11.71 26.42
N ARG A 217 2.25 -10.45 25.99
CA ARG A 217 2.27 -10.09 24.56
C ARG A 217 3.41 -10.77 23.82
N ASN A 218 4.62 -10.76 24.37
CA ASN A 218 5.79 -11.36 23.72
C ASN A 218 5.63 -12.87 23.53
N LEU A 219 5.07 -13.58 24.52
CA LEU A 219 4.81 -15.03 24.42
C LEU A 219 3.75 -15.33 23.36
N GLU A 220 2.60 -14.64 23.42
CA GLU A 220 1.51 -14.85 22.46
C GLU A 220 1.90 -14.44 21.03
N GLU A 221 2.65 -13.34 20.86
CA GLU A 221 3.16 -12.93 19.55
C GLU A 221 4.16 -13.94 18.99
N THR A 222 5.04 -14.49 19.83
CA THR A 222 5.99 -15.53 19.41
C THR A 222 5.24 -16.78 18.96
N GLU A 223 4.29 -17.28 19.76
CA GLU A 223 3.47 -18.43 19.39
C GLU A 223 2.71 -18.20 18.09
N TYR A 224 2.10 -17.02 17.91
CA TYR A 224 1.42 -16.64 16.69
C TYR A 224 2.33 -16.66 15.47
N LEU A 225 3.54 -16.10 15.59
CA LEU A 225 4.54 -16.05 14.50
C LEU A 225 5.12 -17.44 14.18
N GLU A 226 5.28 -18.30 15.18
CA GLU A 226 5.85 -19.65 15.01
C GLU A 226 4.85 -20.65 14.45
N THR A 227 3.57 -20.53 14.81
CA THR A 227 2.54 -21.54 14.49
C THR A 227 1.59 -21.14 13.38
N ASN A 228 1.48 -19.84 13.04
CA ASN A 228 0.56 -19.29 12.04
C ASN A 228 -0.86 -19.90 12.11
N PRO A 229 -1.51 -19.89 13.29
CA PRO A 229 -2.66 -20.76 13.58
C PRO A 229 -3.89 -20.44 12.72
N HIS A 230 -3.97 -19.21 12.19
CA HIS A 230 -5.12 -18.69 11.46
C HIS A 230 -4.99 -18.82 9.93
N GLU A 231 -3.91 -19.43 9.42
CA GLU A 231 -3.59 -19.47 7.99
C GLU A 231 -4.75 -19.94 7.11
N SER A 232 -5.39 -21.05 7.48
CA SER A 232 -6.40 -21.70 6.65
C SER A 232 -7.65 -20.84 6.46
N GLU A 233 -8.05 -20.08 7.47
CA GLU A 233 -9.19 -19.17 7.42
C GLU A 233 -8.81 -17.85 6.74
N LEU A 234 -7.63 -17.31 7.02
CA LEU A 234 -7.10 -16.13 6.33
C LEU A 234 -6.97 -16.37 4.82
N ARG A 235 -6.60 -17.58 4.40
CA ARG A 235 -6.53 -17.96 2.98
C ARG A 235 -7.88 -17.81 2.29
N LYS A 236 -8.96 -18.25 2.92
CA LYS A 236 -10.33 -18.10 2.39
C LYS A 236 -10.73 -16.63 2.30
N ILE A 237 -10.34 -15.82 3.29
CA ILE A 237 -10.61 -14.38 3.28
C ILE A 237 -9.85 -13.66 2.16
N PHE A 238 -8.56 -13.96 1.97
CA PHE A 238 -7.78 -13.40 0.86
C PHE A 238 -8.31 -13.82 -0.52
N GLN A 239 -8.75 -15.09 -0.65
CA GLN A 239 -9.42 -15.57 -1.86
C GLN A 239 -10.72 -14.81 -2.14
N THR A 240 -11.55 -14.60 -1.11
CA THR A 240 -12.78 -13.78 -1.21
C THR A 240 -12.43 -12.35 -1.63
N ALA A 241 -11.39 -11.77 -1.03
CA ALA A 241 -10.92 -10.43 -1.35
C ALA A 241 -10.26 -10.32 -2.74
N ARG A 242 -9.93 -11.43 -3.40
CA ARG A 242 -9.17 -11.46 -4.66
C ARG A 242 -7.84 -10.69 -4.55
N ILE A 243 -7.18 -10.82 -3.39
CA ILE A 243 -5.90 -10.17 -3.07
C ILE A 243 -4.82 -11.24 -2.90
N ASN A 244 -3.74 -11.12 -3.66
CA ASN A 244 -2.57 -11.99 -3.61
C ASN A 244 -1.31 -11.26 -3.10
N TYR A 245 -1.38 -9.94 -2.96
CA TYR A 245 -0.39 -9.15 -2.23
C TYR A 245 -1.08 -8.15 -1.33
N GLY A 246 -0.82 -8.20 -0.03
CA GLY A 246 -1.36 -7.22 0.91
C GLY A 246 -1.20 -7.64 2.35
N ARG A 247 -1.83 -6.88 3.25
CA ARG A 247 -1.91 -7.16 4.67
C ARG A 247 -3.36 -7.11 5.12
N ILE A 248 -3.73 -8.03 6.00
CA ILE A 248 -5.02 -8.03 6.69
C ILE A 248 -4.79 -7.82 8.18
N ASP A 249 -5.66 -7.04 8.80
CA ASP A 249 -5.70 -6.82 10.23
C ASP A 249 -7.03 -7.35 10.77
N TYR A 250 -6.98 -8.15 11.84
CA TYR A 250 -8.13 -8.90 12.33
C TYR A 250 -8.03 -9.18 13.84
N SER A 251 -9.15 -9.59 14.43
CA SER A 251 -9.25 -10.12 15.79
C SER A 251 -9.89 -11.50 15.76
N VAL A 252 -9.96 -12.18 16.92
CA VAL A 252 -10.65 -13.47 17.05
C VAL A 252 -11.76 -13.31 18.09
N LEU A 253 -12.98 -13.70 17.73
CA LEU A 253 -14.15 -13.69 18.60
C LEU A 253 -14.76 -15.08 18.63
N ALA A 254 -14.81 -15.72 19.79
CA ALA A 254 -15.32 -17.08 19.96
C ALA A 254 -14.74 -18.07 18.93
N GLY A 255 -13.43 -17.96 18.65
CA GLY A 255 -12.72 -18.81 17.69
C GLY A 255 -12.89 -18.44 16.22
N LYS A 256 -13.65 -17.38 15.87
CA LYS A 256 -13.83 -16.91 14.49
C LYS A 256 -13.03 -15.65 14.19
N ILE A 257 -12.50 -15.53 12.99
CA ILE A 257 -11.82 -14.31 12.55
C ILE A 257 -12.82 -13.16 12.37
N GLN A 258 -12.53 -12.03 12.98
CA GLN A 258 -13.21 -10.74 12.75
C GLN A 258 -12.24 -9.83 11.99
N THR A 259 -12.44 -9.70 10.68
CA THR A 259 -11.59 -8.88 9.81
C THR A 259 -11.94 -7.41 9.97
N TRP A 260 -10.95 -6.55 10.20
CA TRP A 260 -11.16 -5.10 10.38
C TRP A 260 -10.67 -4.27 9.20
N GLU A 261 -9.65 -4.75 8.50
CA GLU A 261 -8.97 -3.99 7.47
C GLU A 261 -8.15 -4.90 6.56
N ILE A 262 -8.14 -4.57 5.27
CA ILE A 262 -7.22 -5.13 4.27
C ILE A 262 -6.55 -3.98 3.52
N ASN A 263 -5.26 -4.10 3.24
CA ASN A 263 -4.47 -3.10 2.54
C ASN A 263 -3.56 -3.75 1.50
N SER A 264 -3.60 -3.27 0.26
CA SER A 264 -2.73 -3.74 -0.81
C SER A 264 -1.34 -3.10 -0.81
N ASN A 265 -1.12 -1.99 -0.07
CA ASN A 265 0.19 -1.33 0.09
C ASN A 265 0.49 -1.07 1.58
N PRO A 266 0.70 -2.15 2.37
CA PRO A 266 0.81 -2.03 3.82
C PRO A 266 2.05 -1.25 4.26
N ALA A 267 1.92 -0.54 5.38
CA ALA A 267 3.02 0.10 6.10
C ALA A 267 3.41 -0.69 7.35
N GLY A 268 4.41 -0.20 8.09
CA GLY A 268 4.84 -0.77 9.38
C GLY A 268 6.02 -1.74 9.30
N PHE A 269 6.75 -1.73 8.18
CA PHE A 269 7.98 -2.49 8.02
C PHE A 269 9.19 -1.70 8.50
N THR A 270 9.32 -1.47 9.81
CA THR A 270 10.49 -0.79 10.38
C THR A 270 11.03 -1.51 11.60
N THR A 271 12.35 -1.54 11.73
CA THR A 271 13.05 -2.17 12.87
C THR A 271 12.71 -1.47 14.18
N GLU A 272 12.41 -0.17 14.16
CA GLU A 272 11.92 0.59 15.32
C GLU A 272 10.59 0.08 15.88
N GLN A 273 9.74 -0.53 15.04
CA GLN A 273 8.45 -1.10 15.45
C GLN A 273 8.56 -2.55 15.91
N SER A 274 9.68 -3.23 15.65
CA SER A 274 9.92 -4.58 16.14
C SER A 274 10.51 -4.56 17.54
N ASN A 275 9.98 -5.37 18.45
CA ASN A 275 10.57 -5.55 19.77
C ASN A 275 11.90 -6.29 19.64
N GLN A 276 13.02 -5.62 19.89
CA GLN A 276 14.37 -6.18 19.73
C GLN A 276 14.63 -7.38 20.66
N ASP A 277 13.87 -7.48 21.76
CA ASP A 277 14.03 -8.51 22.78
C ASP A 277 13.19 -9.79 22.51
N CYS A 278 12.28 -9.77 21.52
CA CYS A 278 11.50 -10.94 21.15
C CYS A 278 12.22 -11.80 20.11
N LEU A 279 12.27 -13.11 20.35
CA LEU A 279 12.86 -14.09 19.46
C LEU A 279 11.79 -15.05 18.95
N VAL A 280 11.80 -15.30 17.64
CA VAL A 280 11.00 -16.30 16.94
C VAL A 280 11.97 -17.32 16.36
N PHE A 281 11.86 -18.58 16.76
CA PHE A 281 12.85 -19.62 16.46
C PHE A 281 14.30 -19.20 16.76
N GLY A 282 14.50 -18.48 17.86
CA GLY A 282 15.82 -17.96 18.28
C GLY A 282 16.34 -16.78 17.45
N MET A 283 15.55 -16.22 16.54
CA MET A 283 15.91 -15.05 15.73
C MET A 283 15.12 -13.81 16.14
N PRO A 284 15.71 -12.60 16.14
CA PRO A 284 14.95 -11.37 16.30
C PRO A 284 13.80 -11.29 15.29
N ILE A 285 12.59 -10.89 15.74
CA ILE A 285 11.36 -10.88 14.91
C ILE A 285 11.59 -10.24 13.53
N HIS A 286 12.22 -9.06 13.47
CA HIS A 286 12.47 -8.38 12.19
C HIS A 286 13.34 -9.19 11.21
N LYS A 287 14.30 -9.99 11.71
CA LYS A 287 15.14 -10.86 10.87
C LYS A 287 14.35 -12.07 10.38
N TYR A 288 13.53 -12.66 11.25
CA TYR A 288 12.64 -13.75 10.88
C TYR A 288 11.66 -13.30 9.78
N LEU A 289 10.94 -12.19 10.01
CA LEU A 289 9.98 -11.65 9.03
C LEU A 289 10.65 -11.20 7.73
N SER A 290 11.82 -10.55 7.80
CA SER A 290 12.61 -10.20 6.61
C SER A 290 12.97 -11.44 5.78
N LYS A 291 13.37 -12.54 6.43
CA LYS A 291 13.66 -13.82 5.78
C LYS A 291 12.40 -14.42 5.14
N GLU A 292 11.28 -14.50 5.86
CA GLU A 292 10.04 -15.07 5.32
C GLU A 292 9.49 -14.26 4.14
N MET A 293 9.51 -12.93 4.25
CA MET A 293 9.13 -12.05 3.13
C MET A 293 10.04 -12.25 1.92
N LYS A 294 11.37 -12.36 2.13
CA LYS A 294 12.32 -12.62 1.05
C LYS A 294 11.98 -13.92 0.32
N LEU A 295 11.75 -15.02 1.05
CA LEU A 295 11.38 -16.30 0.47
C LEU A 295 10.08 -16.20 -0.35
N ALA A 296 9.09 -15.48 0.17
CA ALA A 296 7.84 -15.27 -0.56
C ALA A 296 8.02 -14.43 -1.83
N PHE A 297 8.86 -13.40 -1.80
CA PHE A 297 9.23 -12.65 -3.00
C PHE A 297 9.99 -13.52 -4.00
N GLU A 298 10.92 -14.36 -3.57
CA GLU A 298 11.68 -15.27 -4.44
C GLU A 298 10.77 -16.30 -5.14
N GLU A 299 9.71 -16.78 -4.48
CA GLU A 299 8.72 -17.67 -5.09
C GLU A 299 7.85 -17.00 -6.15
N ILE A 300 7.51 -15.73 -5.93
CA ILE A 300 6.73 -14.98 -6.92
C ILE A 300 7.61 -14.43 -8.04
N ASP A 301 8.93 -14.39 -7.89
CA ASP A 301 9.83 -13.85 -8.90
C ASP A 301 9.84 -14.70 -10.17
N CYS A 302 9.65 -14.03 -11.30
CA CYS A 302 9.76 -14.69 -12.61
C CYS A 302 11.25 -14.82 -12.96
N GLN A 303 11.78 -16.06 -12.87
CA GLN A 303 13.18 -16.41 -13.13
C GLN A 303 13.53 -16.60 -14.63
N THR A 304 12.68 -16.15 -15.56
CA THR A 304 12.96 -16.33 -16.98
C THR A 304 14.04 -15.37 -17.46
N GLU A 305 15.05 -15.89 -18.15
CA GLU A 305 16.07 -15.10 -18.82
C GLU A 305 15.45 -14.20 -19.90
N TYR A 306 15.83 -12.92 -19.84
CA TYR A 306 15.65 -11.86 -20.84
C TYR A 306 14.72 -12.17 -22.02
N THR A 307 13.45 -11.82 -21.87
CA THR A 307 12.51 -11.72 -22.99
C THR A 307 12.44 -10.27 -23.49
N LYS A 308 12.04 -10.08 -24.75
CA LYS A 308 11.88 -8.75 -25.36
C LYS A 308 10.86 -7.93 -24.54
N PRO A 309 11.10 -6.61 -24.34
CA PRO A 309 10.14 -5.74 -23.67
C PRO A 309 8.73 -5.83 -24.29
N ILE A 310 7.72 -5.90 -23.45
CA ILE A 310 6.31 -6.01 -23.82
C ILE A 310 5.82 -4.63 -24.23
N LYS A 311 5.31 -4.50 -25.45
CA LYS A 311 4.67 -3.27 -25.92
C LYS A 311 3.30 -3.12 -25.25
N ILE A 312 3.13 -2.08 -24.44
CA ILE A 312 1.82 -1.73 -23.84
C ILE A 312 1.15 -0.61 -24.65
N SER A 313 1.21 -0.59 -25.98
CA SER A 313 0.74 0.56 -26.78
C SER A 313 -0.73 0.91 -26.53
N THR A 314 -0.97 1.77 -25.57
CA THR A 314 -2.19 2.54 -25.36
C THR A 314 -1.73 3.96 -25.56
N GLU A 315 -2.27 4.61 -26.58
CA GLU A 315 -2.39 6.05 -26.52
C GLU A 315 -3.45 6.31 -25.45
N PHE A 316 -2.99 6.45 -24.21
CA PHE A 316 -3.88 6.86 -23.15
C PHE A 316 -4.22 8.32 -23.40
N GLU A 317 -5.48 8.60 -23.72
CA GLU A 317 -5.94 9.97 -23.87
C GLU A 317 -5.90 10.68 -22.51
N ASN A 318 -5.44 11.93 -22.51
CA ASN A 318 -5.51 12.82 -21.35
C ASN A 318 -4.77 12.29 -20.11
N VAL A 319 -3.64 11.59 -20.29
CA VAL A 319 -2.84 11.04 -19.16
C VAL A 319 -2.48 12.09 -18.12
N ASP A 320 -2.12 13.29 -18.55
CA ASP A 320 -1.73 14.37 -17.65
C ASP A 320 -2.90 14.88 -16.78
N LEU A 321 -4.14 14.72 -17.24
CA LEU A 321 -5.34 15.01 -16.45
C LEU A 321 -5.64 13.89 -15.46
N LYS A 322 -5.54 12.63 -15.90
CA LYS A 322 -5.87 11.45 -15.08
C LYS A 322 -4.79 11.11 -14.05
N PHE A 323 -3.52 11.33 -14.39
CA PHE A 323 -2.34 11.06 -13.58
C PHE A 323 -1.39 12.25 -13.62
N PRO A 324 -1.69 13.35 -12.89
CA PRO A 324 -0.88 14.56 -12.94
C PRO A 324 0.54 14.29 -12.42
N MET A 325 1.53 14.89 -13.09
CA MET A 325 2.92 14.86 -12.64
C MET A 325 3.49 16.27 -12.56
N VAL A 326 4.20 16.55 -11.46
CA VAL A 326 4.97 17.78 -11.28
C VAL A 326 6.16 17.86 -12.26
N ASN A 327 6.51 19.07 -12.71
CA ASN A 327 7.47 19.32 -13.81
C ASN A 327 8.83 18.62 -13.65
N HIS A 328 9.42 18.61 -12.46
CA HIS A 328 10.70 17.93 -12.22
C HIS A 328 10.62 16.41 -12.44
N LYS A 329 9.43 15.80 -12.26
CA LYS A 329 9.20 14.38 -12.55
C LYS A 329 8.99 14.13 -14.05
N LYS A 330 8.32 15.05 -14.77
CA LYS A 330 8.26 15.00 -16.24
C LYS A 330 9.67 14.99 -16.84
N LEU A 331 10.53 15.89 -16.37
CA LEU A 331 11.95 15.93 -16.78
C LEU A 331 12.68 14.63 -16.45
N LYS A 332 12.52 14.09 -15.23
CA LYS A 332 13.13 12.82 -14.84
C LYS A 332 12.65 11.65 -15.70
N LEU A 333 11.35 11.59 -16.03
CA LEU A 333 10.78 10.58 -16.89
C LEU A 333 11.33 10.69 -18.32
N LEU A 334 11.45 11.91 -18.85
CA LEU A 334 12.07 12.17 -20.15
C LEU A 334 13.53 11.68 -20.17
N CYS A 335 14.31 11.99 -19.14
CA CYS A 335 15.68 11.49 -19.00
C CYS A 335 15.74 9.96 -18.95
N LEU A 336 14.82 9.30 -18.22
CA LEU A 336 14.73 7.83 -18.19
C LEU A 336 14.33 7.24 -19.55
N ALA A 337 13.46 7.92 -20.31
CA ALA A 337 13.06 7.47 -21.64
C ALA A 337 14.24 7.42 -22.63
N LEU A 338 15.24 8.28 -22.45
CA LEU A 338 16.46 8.36 -23.25
C LEU A 338 17.53 7.32 -22.88
N LEU A 339 17.42 6.64 -21.73
CA LEU A 339 18.39 5.61 -21.34
C LEU A 339 18.08 4.26 -22.04
N PRO A 340 19.08 3.47 -22.49
CA PRO A 340 18.82 2.13 -23.01
C PRO A 340 18.31 1.19 -21.90
N TYR A 341 17.56 0.15 -22.27
CA TYR A 341 17.25 -0.94 -21.35
C TYR A 341 18.55 -1.71 -21.01
N PRO A 342 18.80 -2.13 -19.75
CA PRO A 342 17.92 -2.11 -18.58
C PRO A 342 18.04 -0.86 -17.69
N TYR A 343 18.83 0.14 -18.07
CA TYR A 343 19.09 1.35 -17.27
C TYR A 343 17.84 2.21 -17.02
N LYS A 344 16.74 1.99 -17.78
CA LYS A 344 15.41 2.56 -17.49
C LYS A 344 14.80 2.05 -16.17
N THR A 345 15.12 0.82 -15.78
CA THR A 345 14.48 0.09 -14.67
C THR A 345 15.27 0.14 -13.38
N TYR A 346 16.61 0.17 -13.44
CA TYR A 346 17.44 0.17 -12.25
C TYR A 346 17.37 1.50 -11.47
N HIS A 347 17.17 1.38 -10.16
CA HIS A 347 17.19 2.53 -9.26
C HIS A 347 18.48 3.35 -9.39
N TYR A 348 18.30 4.65 -9.61
CA TYR A 348 19.29 5.75 -9.64
C TYR A 348 20.38 5.70 -8.53
N ARG A 349 20.19 4.93 -7.45
CA ARG A 349 21.16 4.77 -6.36
C ARG A 349 22.35 3.88 -6.71
N LEU A 350 22.20 2.83 -7.54
CA LEU A 350 23.35 2.05 -8.04
C LEU A 350 24.18 2.84 -9.06
N LEU A 351 23.53 3.68 -9.87
CA LEU A 351 24.20 4.54 -10.85
C LEU A 351 24.93 5.73 -10.20
N ARG A 352 24.61 6.09 -8.94
CA ARG A 352 25.27 7.21 -8.23
C ARG A 352 26.76 6.98 -7.97
N LYS A 353 27.22 5.74 -7.76
CA LYS A 353 28.66 5.49 -7.50
C LYS A 353 29.50 5.39 -8.77
N VAL A 354 28.92 5.00 -9.91
CA VAL A 354 29.68 4.71 -11.14
C VAL A 354 29.50 5.78 -12.23
N GLN A 355 28.40 6.55 -12.25
CA GLN A 355 28.06 7.36 -13.43
C GLN A 355 27.79 8.86 -13.20
N ILE A 356 27.82 9.40 -11.96
CA ILE A 356 27.66 10.86 -11.76
C ILE A 356 28.69 11.66 -12.57
N ARG A 357 29.94 11.20 -12.63
CA ARG A 357 30.98 11.87 -13.44
C ARG A 357 30.63 11.88 -14.93
N LYS A 358 30.18 10.75 -15.51
CA LYS A 358 29.86 10.66 -16.95
C LYS A 358 28.58 11.41 -17.33
N LEU A 359 27.54 11.40 -16.49
CA LEU A 359 26.29 12.12 -16.72
C LEU A 359 26.44 13.65 -16.56
N GLN A 360 27.29 14.11 -15.63
CA GLN A 360 27.64 15.52 -15.54
C GLN A 360 28.38 16.00 -16.80
N THR A 361 29.29 15.19 -17.35
CA THR A 361 29.95 15.52 -18.63
C THR A 361 28.96 15.57 -19.79
N LEU A 362 27.98 14.65 -19.83
CA LEU A 362 26.99 14.61 -20.90
C LEU A 362 26.01 15.80 -20.84
N LEU A 363 25.53 16.17 -19.64
CA LEU A 363 24.64 17.32 -19.44
C LEU A 363 25.35 18.65 -19.72
N VAL A 364 26.64 18.78 -19.39
CA VAL A 364 27.46 19.95 -19.76
C VAL A 364 27.67 20.01 -21.28
N SER A 365 27.83 18.87 -21.97
CA SER A 365 27.96 18.83 -23.43
C SER A 365 26.66 19.18 -24.17
N LEU A 366 25.51 18.80 -23.62
CA LEU A 366 24.18 19.12 -24.18
C LEU A 366 23.83 20.60 -23.99
N ASN A 367 24.19 21.20 -22.84
CA ASN A 367 24.00 22.64 -22.63
C ASN A 367 24.94 23.51 -23.49
N ARG A 368 26.16 23.05 -23.82
CA ARG A 368 27.04 23.77 -24.77
C ARG A 368 26.50 23.75 -26.21
N LYS A 369 25.89 22.65 -26.66
CA LYS A 369 25.31 22.56 -28.00
C LYS A 369 24.06 23.42 -28.23
N VAL A 370 23.35 23.81 -27.17
CA VAL A 370 22.20 24.73 -27.25
C VAL A 370 22.66 26.21 -27.29
N ILE A 371 23.86 26.51 -26.81
CA ILE A 371 24.44 27.86 -26.81
C ILE A 371 25.23 28.15 -28.09
N ASP A 372 25.79 27.12 -28.74
CA ASP A 372 26.61 27.26 -29.96
C ASP A 372 25.85 27.01 -31.29
N SER A 373 24.54 27.25 -31.36
CA SER A 373 23.85 27.30 -32.66
C SER A 373 24.05 28.67 -33.30
N PRO A 374 24.72 28.78 -34.46
CA PRO A 374 24.95 30.07 -35.12
C PRO A 374 23.68 30.48 -35.86
N GLY A 375 22.89 31.37 -35.24
CA GLY A 375 21.69 31.90 -35.87
C GLY A 375 20.83 32.70 -34.91
N HIS A 376 21.29 33.91 -34.58
CA HIS A 376 20.54 35.10 -34.17
C HIS A 376 21.35 35.94 -33.16
N ASN A 377 22.41 36.58 -33.67
CA ASN A 377 22.83 37.86 -33.13
C ASN A 377 22.07 38.93 -33.89
N GLU A 378 20.97 39.44 -33.33
CA GLU A 378 20.60 40.83 -33.55
C GLU A 378 19.67 41.32 -32.43
N VAL A 379 20.13 42.40 -31.79
CA VAL A 379 19.36 43.38 -31.01
C VAL A 379 18.76 42.87 -29.68
N ILE A 380 19.38 43.26 -28.57
CA ILE A 380 18.83 44.23 -27.59
C ILE A 380 19.97 44.60 -26.63
N THR A 381 20.50 45.80 -26.86
CA THR A 381 21.28 46.57 -25.89
C THR A 381 20.36 47.20 -24.84
N LYS A 382 20.90 47.36 -23.62
CA LYS A 382 20.39 48.18 -22.49
C LYS A 382 19.19 47.53 -21.78
N ASP A 383 19.28 47.19 -20.50
CA ASP A 383 19.36 48.17 -19.43
C ASP A 383 19.90 47.56 -18.15
N ARG A 384 20.74 48.32 -17.46
CA ARG A 384 21.53 47.92 -16.29
C ARG A 384 21.32 49.00 -15.24
N ARG A 385 20.25 48.88 -14.45
CA ARG A 385 19.85 49.69 -13.28
C ARG A 385 18.75 48.87 -12.59
N LEU A 386 18.67 48.59 -11.29
CA LEU A 386 19.15 49.16 -10.02
C LEU A 386 19.14 48.00 -8.99
N ARG A 387 20.23 47.73 -8.26
CA ARG A 387 20.59 48.23 -6.91
C ARG A 387 19.82 47.63 -5.73
N LEU A 388 20.65 47.06 -4.84
CA LEU A 388 20.57 46.79 -3.40
C LEU A 388 19.73 45.61 -2.92
#